data_AF-G5K559-F1
#
_entry.id   AF-G5K559-F1
#
_cell.length_a   1.000
_cell.length_b   1.000
_cell.length_c   1.000
_cell.angle_alpha   90.00
_cell.angle_beta   90.00
_cell.angle_gamma   90.00
#
_symmetry.space_group_name_H-M   'P 1'
#
loop_
_entity.id
_entity.type
_entity.pdbx_description
1 polymer ?
#
loop_
_entity_poly.entity_id
_entity_poly.type
_entity_poly.pdbx_seq_one_letter_code
_entity_poly.pdbx_strand_id
1 'polypeptide(L)'
;MIEPHLSKDSYYYPGPKHYEAVEAWPHPEQWLPNGDKKALWNGDAHLKVILISSSQTVPISKGKLSFGKTGYLYFVDFDRTRERERFFQLTIMGE
;
A
#
# COMPACT_ATOMS: atom_id res chain seq x y z
N MET A 1 14.66 -4.29 10.61
CA MET A 1 13.81 -3.78 9.51
C MET A 1 13.42 -4.97 8.67
N ILE A 2 12.14 -5.15 8.32
CA ILE A 2 11.72 -6.22 7.40
C ILE A 2 12.26 -5.89 6.01
N GLU A 3 12.89 -6.86 5.35
CA GLU A 3 13.40 -6.68 3.99
C GLU A 3 12.25 -6.37 3.03
N PRO A 4 12.43 -5.41 2.10
CA PRO A 4 11.39 -5.07 1.14
C PRO A 4 11.20 -6.21 0.13
N HIS A 5 9.95 -6.56 -0.20
CA HIS A 5 9.69 -7.39 -1.38
C HIS A 5 10.00 -6.59 -2.66
N LEU A 6 11.12 -6.92 -3.32
CA LEU A 6 11.59 -6.26 -4.54
C LEU A 6 11.30 -7.05 -5.82
N SER A 7 11.01 -8.34 -5.70
CA SER A 7 10.78 -9.25 -6.83
C SER A 7 9.55 -10.11 -6.60
N LYS A 8 8.84 -10.42 -7.68
CA LYS A 8 7.69 -11.36 -7.71
C LYS A 8 8.08 -12.83 -7.47
N ASP A 9 9.37 -13.11 -7.49
CA ASP A 9 9.93 -14.46 -7.37
C ASP A 9 10.60 -14.68 -6.00
N SER A 10 10.70 -13.64 -5.17
CA SER A 10 11.26 -13.73 -3.82
C SER A 10 10.15 -13.91 -2.80
N TYR A 11 10.28 -14.90 -1.93
CA TYR A 11 9.36 -15.16 -0.82
C TYR A 11 10.06 -14.90 0.51
N TYR A 12 9.56 -13.92 1.27
CA TYR A 12 10.03 -13.64 2.64
C TYR A 12 8.96 -13.96 3.69
N TYR A 13 7.70 -13.68 3.40
CA TYR A 13 6.53 -13.83 4.27
C TYR A 13 5.25 -13.74 3.38
N PRO A 14 4.03 -14.09 3.85
CA PRO A 14 3.67 -14.55 5.20
C PRO A 14 3.79 -16.08 5.34
N GLY A 15 3.90 -16.58 6.58
CA GLY A 15 4.07 -18.01 6.86
C GLY A 15 2.80 -18.87 6.70
N PRO A 16 2.90 -20.21 6.82
CA PRO A 16 1.82 -21.16 6.56
C PRO A 16 0.48 -20.86 7.24
N LYS A 17 0.51 -20.51 8.53
CA LYS A 17 -0.70 -20.17 9.31
C LYS A 17 -1.49 -18.99 8.77
N HIS A 18 -0.82 -18.05 8.09
CA HIS A 18 -1.50 -16.93 7.48
C HIS A 18 -2.28 -17.37 6.24
N TYR A 19 -1.72 -18.29 5.44
CA TYR A 19 -2.46 -18.88 4.31
C TYR A 19 -3.66 -19.68 4.81
N GLU A 20 -3.48 -20.53 5.83
CA GLU A 20 -4.59 -21.28 6.45
C GLU A 20 -5.70 -20.35 6.94
N ALA A 21 -5.34 -19.22 7.56
CA ALA A 21 -6.31 -18.24 8.01
C ALA A 21 -7.08 -17.58 6.86
N VAL A 22 -6.39 -17.16 5.79
CA VAL A 22 -7.02 -16.53 4.63
C VAL A 22 -7.88 -17.52 3.84
N GLU A 23 -7.42 -18.76 3.69
CA GLU A 23 -8.18 -19.85 3.04
C GLU A 23 -9.45 -20.20 3.82
N ALA A 24 -9.50 -19.93 5.14
CA ALA A 24 -10.66 -20.15 5.99
C ALA A 24 -11.67 -18.98 6.02
N TRP A 25 -11.35 -17.82 5.43
CA TRP A 25 -12.27 -16.69 5.38
C TRP A 25 -13.44 -16.94 4.41
N PRO A 26 -14.59 -16.25 4.57
CA PRO A 26 -15.60 -16.20 3.52
C PRO A 26 -15.00 -15.61 2.24
N HIS A 27 -15.30 -16.21 1.09
CA HIS A 27 -14.84 -15.76 -0.23
C HIS A 27 -13.31 -15.63 -0.35
N PRO A 28 -12.51 -16.68 -0.05
CA PRO A 28 -11.06 -16.62 -0.04
C PRO A 28 -10.48 -16.24 -1.43
N GLU A 29 -11.21 -16.51 -2.51
CA GLU A 29 -10.87 -16.14 -3.88
C GLU A 29 -10.64 -14.62 -4.07
N GLN A 30 -11.20 -13.78 -3.20
CA GLN A 30 -10.97 -12.33 -3.24
C GLN A 30 -9.53 -11.96 -2.85
N TRP A 31 -8.91 -12.77 -1.98
CA TRP A 31 -7.57 -12.55 -1.43
C TRP A 31 -6.53 -13.46 -2.09
N LEU A 32 -6.95 -14.64 -2.54
CA LEU A 32 -6.17 -15.67 -3.23
C LEU A 32 -6.81 -15.98 -4.59
N PRO A 33 -6.77 -15.06 -5.57
CA PRO A 33 -7.32 -15.31 -6.90
C PRO A 33 -6.62 -16.52 -7.53
N ASN A 34 -7.40 -17.51 -7.97
CA ASN A 34 -6.90 -18.79 -8.49
C ASN A 34 -5.98 -19.56 -7.51
N GLY A 35 -6.08 -19.30 -6.21
CA GLY A 35 -5.21 -19.90 -5.19
C GLY A 35 -3.77 -19.36 -5.19
N ASP A 36 -3.50 -18.23 -5.86
CA ASP A 36 -2.15 -17.68 -5.95
C ASP A 36 -1.67 -17.09 -4.62
N LYS A 37 -0.83 -17.84 -3.90
CA LYS A 37 -0.23 -17.42 -2.63
C LYS A 37 0.65 -16.18 -2.74
N LYS A 38 1.18 -15.88 -3.94
CA LYS A 38 1.94 -14.64 -4.19
C LYS A 38 1.07 -13.39 -4.00
N ALA A 39 -0.26 -13.55 -4.03
CA ALA A 39 -1.18 -12.45 -3.81
C ALA A 39 -1.03 -11.77 -2.43
N LEU A 40 -0.48 -12.51 -1.45
CA LEU A 40 -0.29 -12.07 -0.07
C LEU A 40 1.15 -11.60 0.25
N TRP A 41 2.05 -11.57 -0.74
CA TRP A 41 3.47 -11.18 -0.54
C TRP A 41 3.66 -9.66 -0.48
N ASN A 42 2.97 -8.99 0.46
CA ASN A 42 2.98 -7.53 0.59
C ASN A 42 2.83 -6.97 2.03
N GLY A 43 2.85 -7.79 3.06
CA GLY A 43 2.91 -7.38 4.48
C GLY A 43 3.92 -6.28 4.86
N ASP A 44 5.12 -6.20 4.26
CA ASP A 44 6.07 -5.10 4.44
C ASP A 44 5.53 -3.79 3.85
N ALA A 45 4.77 -3.86 2.76
CA ALA A 45 4.03 -2.72 2.23
C ALA A 45 2.97 -2.25 3.23
N HIS A 46 2.20 -3.17 3.81
CA HIS A 46 1.22 -2.84 4.87
C HIS A 46 1.88 -2.18 6.08
N LEU A 47 3.01 -2.70 6.56
CA LEU A 47 3.74 -2.13 7.70
C LEU A 47 4.29 -0.74 7.40
N LYS A 48 4.77 -0.47 6.19
CA LYS A 48 5.23 0.87 5.78
C LYS A 48 4.09 1.88 5.75
N VAL A 49 2.92 1.48 5.23
CA VAL A 49 1.73 2.36 5.22
C VAL A 49 1.26 2.70 6.63
N ILE A 50 1.30 1.73 7.56
CA ILE A 50 0.95 1.98 8.96
C ILE A 50 1.85 3.06 9.58
N LEU A 51 3.14 3.09 9.22
CA LEU A 51 4.10 4.06 9.76
C LEU A 51 3.98 5.46 9.13
N ILE A 52 3.67 5.54 7.83
CA ILE A 52 3.71 6.80 7.08
C ILE A 52 2.31 7.46 6.95
N SER A 53 1.24 6.69 7.11
CA SER A 53 -0.15 7.02 6.74
C SER A 53 -0.44 6.90 5.23
N SER A 54 -1.71 6.68 4.91
CA SER A 54 -2.25 6.62 3.55
C SER A 54 -2.76 7.97 3.03
N SER A 55 -2.77 9.03 3.86
CA SER A 55 -3.31 10.34 3.48
C SER A 55 -2.53 11.49 4.11
N GLN A 56 -2.61 12.65 3.47
CA GLN A 56 -1.97 13.89 3.92
C GLN A 56 -2.96 15.05 3.75
N THR A 57 -2.99 15.98 4.71
CA THR A 57 -3.79 17.21 4.64
C THR A 57 -2.85 18.40 4.57
N VAL A 58 -3.05 19.26 3.57
CA VAL A 58 -2.18 20.41 3.32
C VAL A 58 -3.01 21.68 3.24
N PRO A 59 -2.69 22.73 4.03
CA PRO A 59 -3.38 24.01 3.93
C PRO A 59 -3.13 24.69 2.58
N ILE A 60 -4.17 25.30 2.04
CA ILE A 60 -4.08 26.19 0.88
C ILE A 60 -4.24 27.62 1.38
N SER A 61 -3.27 28.49 1.09
CA SER A 61 -3.31 29.91 1.45
C SER A 61 -2.98 30.75 0.23
N LYS A 62 -3.81 31.76 -0.06
CA LYS A 62 -3.68 32.63 -1.25
C LYS A 62 -3.53 31.83 -2.55
N GLY A 63 -4.33 30.78 -2.70
CA GLY A 63 -4.33 29.90 -3.88
C GLY A 63 -3.11 29.00 -4.04
N LYS A 64 -2.27 28.85 -3.01
CA LYS A 64 -1.05 28.02 -3.04
C LYS A 64 -1.04 26.99 -1.92
N LEU A 65 -0.59 25.77 -2.23
CA LEU A 65 -0.28 24.76 -1.21
C LEU A 65 0.84 25.30 -0.30
N SER A 66 0.64 25.17 1.01
CA SER A 66 1.50 25.76 2.03
C SER A 66 2.76 24.90 2.28
N PHE A 67 3.59 24.75 1.24
CA PHE A 67 4.89 24.10 1.33
C PHE A 67 6.03 25.11 1.49
N GLY A 68 7.07 24.71 2.22
CA GLY A 68 8.37 25.38 2.15
C GLY A 68 9.11 25.07 0.84
N LYS A 69 10.31 25.65 0.67
CA LYS A 69 11.15 25.46 -0.53
C LYS A 69 11.41 23.99 -0.90
N THR A 70 11.36 23.09 0.08
CA THR A 70 11.67 21.67 -0.05
C THR A 70 10.49 20.76 0.33
N GLY A 71 9.26 21.29 0.33
CA GLY A 71 8.06 20.50 0.59
C GLY A 71 7.50 19.89 -0.69
N TYR A 72 7.17 18.61 -0.66
CA TYR A 72 6.66 17.84 -1.79
C TYR A 72 5.58 16.86 -1.35
N LEU A 73 4.68 16.50 -2.27
CA LEU A 73 3.77 15.37 -2.11
C LEU A 73 4.23 14.24 -3.03
N TYR A 74 4.31 13.04 -2.48
CA TYR A 74 4.68 11.85 -3.22
C TYR A 74 3.55 10.84 -3.19
N PHE A 75 3.23 10.29 -4.35
CA PHE A 75 2.54 9.02 -4.43
C PHE A 75 3.57 7.91 -4.25
N VAL A 76 3.37 7.03 -3.27
CA VAL A 76 4.31 5.95 -2.97
C VAL A 76 3.60 4.61 -3.06
N ASP A 77 4.09 3.75 -3.95
CA ASP A 77 3.67 2.35 -4.02
C ASP A 77 4.70 1.45 -3.32
N PHE A 78 4.24 0.73 -2.31
CA PHE A 78 5.07 -0.23 -1.58
C PHE A 78 4.85 -1.68 -2.05
N ASP A 79 3.76 -2.00 -2.77
CA ASP A 79 3.46 -3.33 -3.32
C ASP A 79 3.82 -3.38 -4.81
N ARG A 80 5.13 -3.46 -5.09
CA ARG A 80 5.73 -3.19 -6.41
C ARG A 80 6.01 -4.44 -7.25
N THR A 81 5.67 -5.63 -6.77
CA THR A 81 6.03 -6.90 -7.42
C THR A 81 5.08 -7.30 -8.55
N ARG A 82 4.01 -6.53 -8.77
CA ARG A 82 2.97 -6.81 -9.75
C ARG A 82 2.37 -5.51 -10.29
N GLU A 83 1.98 -5.53 -11.56
CA GLU A 83 1.27 -4.41 -12.18
C GLU A 83 -0.14 -4.28 -11.62
N ARG A 84 -0.52 -3.04 -11.31
CA ARG A 84 -1.84 -2.69 -10.83
C ARG A 84 -2.11 -1.21 -11.10
N GLU A 85 -3.34 -0.90 -11.48
CA GLU A 85 -3.79 0.49 -11.47
C GLU A 85 -3.93 0.98 -10.03
N ARG A 86 -3.47 2.21 -9.78
CA ARG A 86 -3.51 2.85 -8.47
C ARG A 86 -4.37 4.09 -8.56
N PHE A 87 -5.25 4.25 -7.58
CA PHE A 87 -6.11 5.41 -7.47
C PHE A 87 -5.79 6.13 -6.16
N PHE A 88 -5.80 7.46 -6.22
CA PHE A 88 -5.79 8.30 -5.02
C PHE A 88 -6.95 9.28 -5.14
N GLN A 89 -7.49 9.70 -3.99
CA GLN A 89 -8.55 10.69 -3.93
C GLN A 89 -7.96 12.04 -3.55
N LEU A 90 -8.27 13.07 -4.34
CA LEU A 90 -8.00 14.46 -4.00
C LEU A 90 -9.32 15.14 -3.63
N THR A 91 -9.35 15.77 -2.46
CA THR A 91 -10.50 16.58 -2.02
C THR A 91 -9.98 17.97 -1.66
N ILE A 92 -10.58 19.01 -2.23
CA ILE A 92 -10.28 20.42 -1.94
C ILE A 92 -11.53 21.01 -1.30
N MET A 93 -11.37 21.65 -0.14
CA MET A 93 -12.46 22.27 0.61
C MET A 93 -12.00 23.66 1.08
N GLY A 94 -12.88 24.65 0.97
CA GLY A 94 -12.60 26.03 1.35
C GLY A 94 -13.31 27.03 0.46
N GLU A 95 -13.01 28.31 0.68
CA GLU A 95 -13.43 29.46 -0.14
C GLU A 95 -12.21 30.10 -0.82
#